data_AF-A0A353BVU4-F1
#
_entry.id   AF-A0A353BVU4-F1
#
_cell.length_a   1.000
_cell.length_b   1.000
_cell.length_c   1.000
_cell.angle_alpha   90.00
_cell.angle_beta   90.00
_cell.angle_gamma   90.00
#
_symmetry.space_group_name_H-M   'P 1'
#
loop_
_entity.id
_entity.type
_entity.pdbx_description
1 polymer ?
#
loop_
_entity_poly.entity_id
_entity_poly.type
_entity_poly.pdbx_seq_one_letter_code
_entity_poly.pdbx_strand_id
1 'polypeptide(L)'
;MGSGQRSNNILVKQASAALDKFKYEIANELNVDTSKVQGGYWGYMITRDTGAIGGNMVRRMIEAAEKSLAEQTVADVKAGFQAGLSTQGANQLNQYNQQQQSQFKFNTGYSS
;
A
#
# COMPACT_ATOMS: atom_id res chain seq x y z
N MET A 1 43.55 3.05 -5.91
CA MET A 1 42.23 2.82 -5.30
C MET A 1 41.18 3.28 -6.31
N GLY A 2 40.35 2.37 -6.83
CA GLY A 2 39.35 2.70 -7.86
C GLY A 2 38.21 3.52 -7.27
N SER A 3 38.11 4.79 -7.63
CA SER A 3 36.98 5.67 -7.29
C SER A 3 35.74 5.26 -8.10
N GLY A 4 35.12 4.16 -7.72
CA GLY A 4 33.78 3.84 -8.19
C GLY A 4 32.81 4.82 -7.55
N GLN A 5 32.58 5.97 -8.20
CA GLN A 5 31.41 6.82 -7.93
C GLN A 5 30.16 6.03 -8.34
N ARG A 6 29.77 5.05 -7.52
CA ARG A 6 28.44 4.45 -7.59
C ARG A 6 27.50 5.48 -7.03
N SER A 7 26.87 6.24 -7.91
CA SER A 7 25.73 7.07 -7.58
C SER A 7 24.58 6.14 -7.16
N ASN A 8 24.52 5.80 -5.87
CA ASN A 8 23.35 5.17 -5.25
C ASN A 8 22.23 6.22 -5.22
N ASN A 9 21.64 6.49 -6.38
CA ASN A 9 20.49 7.37 -6.47
C ASN A 9 19.29 6.65 -5.87
N ILE A 10 18.81 7.17 -4.74
CA ILE A 10 17.54 6.74 -4.16
C ILE A 10 16.45 7.07 -5.18
N LEU A 11 15.78 6.05 -5.70
CA LEU A 11 14.74 6.17 -6.74
C LEU A 11 13.58 7.06 -6.27
N VAL A 12 13.26 7.00 -4.98
CA VAL A 12 12.24 7.83 -4.33
C VAL A 12 12.93 8.74 -3.32
N LYS A 13 13.33 9.94 -3.75
CA LYS A 13 14.08 10.89 -2.92
C LYS A 13 13.33 11.26 -1.63
N GLN A 14 12.01 11.29 -1.69
CA GLN A 14 11.11 11.56 -0.56
C GLN A 14 11.25 10.50 0.55
N ALA A 15 11.63 9.26 0.20
CA ALA A 15 11.81 8.18 1.16
C ALA A 15 13.19 8.20 1.84
N SER A 16 14.12 9.06 1.44
CA SER A 16 15.50 9.08 1.98
C SER A 16 15.53 9.18 3.51
N ALA A 17 14.76 10.11 4.08
CA ALA A 17 14.72 10.29 5.54
C ALA A 17 14.09 9.08 6.26
N ALA A 18 13.10 8.44 5.65
CA ALA A 18 12.48 7.23 6.20
C ALA A 18 13.44 6.03 6.13
N LEU A 19 14.16 5.87 5.01
CA LEU A 19 15.17 4.83 4.83
C LEU A 19 16.35 5.01 5.80
N ASP A 20 16.76 6.25 6.09
CA ASP A 20 17.80 6.50 7.08
C ASP A 20 17.36 6.08 8.48
N LYS A 21 16.14 6.43 8.91
CA LYS A 21 15.58 5.96 10.18
C LYS A 21 15.51 4.44 10.23
N PHE A 22 15.00 3.83 9.17
CA PHE A 22 14.86 2.39 9.05
C PHE A 22 16.21 1.66 9.16
N LYS A 23 17.26 2.20 8.53
CA LYS A 23 18.64 1.70 8.66
C LYS A 23 19.11 1.65 10.12
N TYR A 24 18.82 2.68 10.92
CA TYR A 24 19.15 2.70 12.34
C TYR A 24 18.31 1.71 13.15
N GLU A 25 17.02 1.56 12.84
CA GLU A 25 16.15 0.56 13.48
C GLU A 25 16.68 -0.86 13.26
N ILE A 26 17.01 -1.21 12.03
CA ILE A 26 17.59 -2.52 11.70
C ILE A 26 18.96 -2.72 12.35
N ALA A 27 19.79 -1.68 12.40
CA ALA A 27 21.08 -1.76 13.09
C ALA A 27 20.90 -2.07 14.59
N ASN A 28 19.93 -1.43 15.24
CA ASN A 28 19.62 -1.68 16.65
C ASN A 28 19.11 -3.11 16.88
N GLU A 29 18.25 -3.63 16.02
CA GLU A 29 17.73 -5.00 16.14
C GLU A 29 18.81 -6.07 15.95
N LEU A 30 19.74 -5.84 15.03
CA LEU A 30 20.88 -6.72 14.80
C LEU A 30 21.97 -6.59 15.86
N ASN A 31 21.76 -5.77 16.90
CA ASN A 31 22.73 -5.44 17.95
C ASN A 31 24.07 -4.97 17.35
N VAL A 32 24.01 -4.27 16.22
CA VAL A 32 25.20 -3.74 15.58
C VAL A 32 25.62 -2.47 16.30
N ASP A 33 26.90 -2.40 16.66
CA ASP A 33 27.48 -1.25 17.33
C ASP A 33 27.54 -0.04 16.37
N THR A 34 26.51 0.82 16.46
CA THR A 34 26.41 2.06 15.70
C THR A 34 27.28 3.19 16.26
N SER A 35 27.97 2.99 17.41
CA SER A 35 28.89 3.99 17.97
C SER A 35 30.09 4.28 17.06
N LYS A 36 30.40 3.35 16.15
CA LYS A 36 31.45 3.48 15.14
C LYS A 36 31.03 4.33 13.93
N VAL A 37 29.76 4.71 13.83
CA VAL A 37 29.25 5.60 12.79
C VAL A 37 29.67 7.03 13.14
N GLN A 38 30.69 7.54 12.45
CA GLN A 38 31.16 8.91 12.65
C GLN A 38 30.57 9.83 11.57
N GLY A 39 29.86 10.88 11.97
CA GLY A 39 29.30 11.87 11.03
C GLY A 39 28.35 11.28 9.98
N GLY A 40 27.69 10.14 10.28
CA GLY A 40 26.84 9.43 9.32
C GLY A 40 27.61 8.56 8.31
N TYR A 41 28.93 8.41 8.46
CA TYR A 41 29.76 7.54 7.64
C TYR A 41 29.84 6.12 8.22
N TRP A 42 29.32 5.15 7.47
CA TRP A 42 29.26 3.74 7.86
C TRP A 42 30.49 2.93 7.41
N GLY A 43 31.47 3.57 6.76
CA GLY A 43 32.64 2.86 6.21
C GLY A 43 33.66 2.38 7.24
N TYR A 44 33.60 2.87 8.48
CA TYR A 44 34.43 2.38 9.59
C TYR A 44 33.86 1.12 10.28
N MET A 45 32.64 0.72 9.92
CA MET A 45 32.01 -0.47 10.45
C MET A 45 32.48 -1.72 9.71
N ILE A 46 32.34 -2.87 10.36
CA ILE A 46 32.69 -4.16 9.76
C ILE A 46 31.80 -4.39 8.54
N THR A 47 32.39 -4.75 7.39
CA THR A 47 31.69 -4.99 6.12
C THR A 47 30.56 -6.03 6.26
N ARG A 48 30.74 -7.01 7.14
CA ARG A 48 29.74 -8.02 7.47
C ARG A 48 28.49 -7.40 8.09
N ASP A 49 28.65 -6.45 9.01
CA ASP A 49 27.53 -5.84 9.75
C ASP A 49 26.76 -4.88 8.86
N THR A 50 27.48 -4.04 8.10
CA THR A 50 26.85 -3.13 7.13
C THR A 50 26.14 -3.89 6.02
N GLY A 51 26.71 -5.01 5.57
CA GLY A 51 26.06 -5.94 4.65
C GLY A 51 24.80 -6.59 5.23
N ALA A 52 24.84 -7.03 6.50
CA ALA A 52 23.70 -7.60 7.18
C ALA A 52 22.56 -6.58 7.35
N ILE A 53 22.86 -5.33 7.69
CA ILE A 53 21.86 -4.26 7.78
C ILE A 53 21.21 -4.01 6.42
N GLY A 54 22.01 -3.84 5.37
CA GLY A 54 21.53 -3.65 4.00
C GLY A 54 20.60 -4.78 3.54
N GLY A 55 21.00 -6.04 3.76
CA GLY A 55 20.21 -7.20 3.39
C GLY A 55 18.89 -7.31 4.16
N ASN A 56 18.89 -6.99 5.47
CA ASN A 56 17.68 -7.02 6.28
C ASN A 56 16.70 -5.89 5.93
N MET A 57 17.21 -4.70 5.59
CA MET A 57 16.36 -3.62 5.07
C MET A 57 15.62 -4.07 3.81
N VAL A 58 16.32 -4.65 2.84
CA VAL A 58 15.71 -5.12 1.58
C VAL A 58 14.69 -6.21 1.83
N ARG A 59 15.04 -7.22 2.64
CA ARG A 59 14.13 -8.33 2.96
C ARG A 59 12.81 -7.83 3.55
N ARG A 60 12.86 -6.93 4.53
CA ARG A 60 11.67 -6.37 5.18
C ARG A 60 10.86 -5.44 4.27
N MET A 61 11.50 -4.66 3.42
CA MET A 61 10.79 -3.86 2.43
C MET A 61 10.00 -4.75 1.45
N ILE A 62 10.59 -5.86 1.02
CA ILE A 62 9.92 -6.84 0.16
C ILE A 62 8.76 -7.49 0.91
N GLU A 63 8.97 -7.95 2.16
CA GLU A 63 7.90 -8.53 2.98
C GLU A 63 6.71 -7.56 3.16
N ALA A 64 6.99 -6.28 3.41
CA ALA A 64 5.95 -5.25 3.52
C ALA A 64 5.23 -5.01 2.18
N ALA A 65 5.96 -4.98 1.07
CA ALA A 65 5.39 -4.82 -0.26
C ALA A 65 4.51 -6.02 -0.65
N GLU A 66 4.96 -7.25 -0.37
CA GLU A 66 4.18 -8.47 -0.61
C GLU A 66 2.88 -8.48 0.19
N LYS A 67 2.92 -8.09 1.46
CA LYS A 67 1.72 -7.94 2.31
C LYS A 67 0.76 -6.89 1.75
N SER A 68 1.26 -5.71 1.41
CA SER A 68 0.43 -4.64 0.85
C SER A 68 -0.21 -5.05 -0.48
N LEU A 69 0.53 -5.76 -1.33
CA LEU A 69 0.03 -6.25 -2.62
C LEU A 69 -1.05 -7.32 -2.42
N ALA A 70 -0.86 -8.23 -1.46
CA ALA A 70 -1.85 -9.24 -1.11
C ALA A 70 -3.14 -8.58 -0.59
N GLU A 71 -3.03 -7.60 0.31
CA GLU A 71 -4.17 -6.85 0.86
C GLU A 71 -4.95 -6.11 -0.24
N GLN A 72 -4.24 -5.42 -1.14
CA GLN A 72 -4.85 -4.71 -2.26
C GLN A 72 -5.58 -5.68 -3.20
N THR A 73 -4.95 -6.79 -3.54
CA THR A 73 -5.55 -7.82 -4.41
C THR A 73 -6.83 -8.38 -3.79
N VAL A 74 -6.82 -8.67 -2.48
CA VAL A 74 -8.01 -9.18 -1.76
C VAL A 74 -9.13 -8.15 -1.75
N ALA A 75 -8.82 -6.88 -1.55
CA ALA A 75 -9.81 -5.80 -1.58
C ALA A 75 -10.48 -5.67 -2.96
N ASP A 76 -9.68 -5.71 -4.04
CA ASP A 76 -10.18 -5.59 -5.41
C ASP A 76 -11.04 -6.79 -5.81
N VAL A 77 -10.62 -8.02 -5.46
CA VAL A 77 -11.39 -9.24 -5.72
C VAL A 77 -12.71 -9.22 -4.95
N LYS A 78 -12.70 -8.78 -3.69
CA LYS A 78 -13.92 -8.66 -2.87
C LYS A 78 -14.91 -7.65 -3.44
N ALA A 79 -14.41 -6.48 -3.89
CA ALA A 79 -15.23 -5.46 -4.51
C ALA A 79 -15.88 -5.96 -5.81
N GLY A 80 -15.10 -6.62 -6.67
CA GLY A 80 -15.61 -7.22 -7.92
C GLY A 80 -16.66 -8.30 -7.67
N PHE A 81 -16.42 -9.17 -6.69
CA PHE A 81 -17.37 -10.22 -6.33
C PHE A 81 -18.68 -9.67 -5.76
N GLN A 82 -18.62 -8.70 -4.84
CA GLN A 82 -19.82 -8.09 -4.26
C GLN A 82 -20.63 -7.29 -5.31
N ALA A 83 -19.95 -6.61 -6.24
CA ALA A 83 -20.59 -5.95 -7.37
C ALA A 83 -21.35 -6.98 -8.25
N GLY A 84 -20.72 -8.13 -8.54
CA GLY A 84 -21.37 -9.21 -9.27
C GLY A 84 -22.62 -9.76 -8.57
N LEU A 85 -22.54 -9.99 -7.26
CA LEU A 85 -23.66 -10.54 -6.48
C LEU A 85 -24.82 -9.53 -6.32
N SER A 86 -24.50 -8.26 -6.06
CA SER A 86 -25.53 -7.21 -5.87
C SER A 86 -26.31 -6.90 -7.14
N THR A 87 -25.70 -7.10 -8.33
CA THR A 87 -26.36 -6.92 -9.62
C THR A 87 -27.50 -7.93 -9.84
N GLN A 88 -27.43 -9.11 -9.22
CA GLN A 88 -28.52 -10.11 -9.28
C GLN A 88 -29.68 -9.82 -8.30
N GLY A 89 -29.42 -9.15 -7.17
CA GLY A 89 -30.44 -8.88 -6.15
C GLY A 89 -31.22 -7.56 -6.32
N ALA A 90 -30.61 -6.53 -6.91
CA ALA A 90 -31.15 -5.16 -6.86
C ALA A 90 -32.18 -4.80 -7.96
N ASN A 91 -32.35 -5.62 -9.01
CA ASN A 91 -33.23 -5.27 -10.13
C ASN A 91 -34.74 -5.49 -9.89
N GLN A 92 -35.16 -6.17 -8.82
CA GLN A 92 -36.60 -6.48 -8.59
C GLN A 92 -37.37 -5.44 -7.75
N LEU A 93 -36.71 -4.65 -6.90
CA LEU A 93 -37.43 -3.75 -5.98
C LEU A 93 -37.86 -2.40 -6.60
N ASN A 94 -37.14 -1.93 -7.63
CA ASN A 94 -37.39 -0.62 -8.25
C ASN A 94 -38.50 -0.62 -9.33
N GLN A 95 -38.91 -1.80 -9.81
CA GLN A 95 -39.93 -1.91 -10.87
C GLN A 95 -41.37 -1.83 -10.31
N TYR A 96 -41.59 -2.19 -9.05
CA TYR A 96 -42.93 -2.20 -8.43
C TYR A 96 -43.43 -0.81 -8.01
N ASN A 97 -42.54 0.12 -7.66
CA ASN A 97 -42.93 1.46 -7.19
C ASN A 97 -43.25 2.46 -8.31
N GLN A 98 -42.70 2.29 -9.52
CA GLN A 98 -42.99 3.20 -10.65
C GLN A 98 -44.30 2.85 -11.40
N GLN A 99 -44.81 1.62 -11.29
CA GLN A 99 -46.09 1.27 -11.93
C GLN A 99 -47.30 1.76 -11.14
N GLN A 100 -47.19 1.92 -9.82
CA GLN A 100 -48.32 2.38 -9.00
C GLN A 100 -48.56 3.90 -9.10
N GLN A 101 -47.55 4.74 -9.37
CA GLN A 101 -47.77 6.19 -9.55
C GLN A 101 -48.42 6.55 -10.89
N SER A 102 -48.28 5.70 -11.91
CA SER A 102 -48.87 5.93 -13.23
C SER A 102 -50.38 5.66 -13.28
N GLN A 103 -50.91 4.86 -12.34
CA GLN A 103 -52.34 4.52 -12.29
C GLN A 103 -53.21 5.58 -11.57
N PHE A 104 -52.62 6.43 -10.72
CA PHE A 104 -53.38 7.51 -10.06
C PHE A 104 -53.63 8.73 -10.96
N LYS A 105 -52.99 8.81 -12.14
CA LYS A 105 -53.15 9.94 -13.07
C LYS A 105 -54.40 9.86 -13.97
N PHE A 106 -55.20 8.80 -13.89
CA PHE A 106 -56.39 8.63 -14.74
C PHE A 106 -57.74 8.92 -14.09
N ASN A 107 -57.82 9.22 -12.78
CA ASN A 107 -59.12 9.28 -12.07
C ASN A 107 -59.45 10.60 -11.35
N THR A 108 -58.81 11.72 -11.68
CA THR A 108 -59.12 13.03 -11.04
C THR A 108 -59.52 14.15 -12.01
N GLY A 109 -59.93 13.82 -13.24
CA GLY A 109 -60.40 14.81 -14.22
C GLY A 109 -61.90 14.70 -14.55
N TYR A 110 -62.78 14.69 -13.55
CA TYR A 110 -64.20 14.99 -13.80
C TYR A 110 -64.42 16.51 -13.82
N SER A 111 -65.12 16.93 -14.86
CA SER A 111 -66.13 17.99 -14.88
C SER A 111 -65.70 19.43 -15.21
N SER A 112 -66.29 19.86 -16.35
CA SER A 112 -66.65 21.21 -16.82
C SER A 112 -65.55 22.07 -17.44
#